data_AF-A0A959B752-F1
#
_entry.id   AF-A0A959B752-F1
#
_cell.length_a   1.000
_cell.length_b   1.000
_cell.length_c   1.000
_cell.angle_alpha   90.00
_cell.angle_beta   90.00
_cell.angle_gamma   90.00
#
_symmetry.space_group_name_H-M   'P 1'
#
loop_
_entity.id
_entity.type
_entity.pdbx_description
1 polymer ?
#
loop_
_entity_poly.entity_id
_entity_poly.type
_entity_poly.pdbx_seq_one_letter_code
_entity_poly.pdbx_strand_id
1 'polypeptide(L)'
;MKKILIFTLITTFIACNAYRELPAAKVDDTWKVKQLPASKQQEGGDPVAGLNYLIYGDYIGSGVPFDFFKKKMSNVPDTVLRREGENANVGYAATVFEAPNGVKVVNGNCFTCHAGKINGEVIIGLGNSFSDYRNNLTPMAKLMRLGVGFQYKKTDEEWKAFEDFSNYFREMAPYIQTNQPGANPAFRLAEACMNHRNPADLTYQKEPNYVMMDYTIATDVPPLWNVKKKNALYYNGIGRGDFTKLLFQASVLGIPDSSAARQAINQFKDVVAWLKELQPPAYPGPIDPALAARGETVFNEHCSKCHGTYGEAESYPNKLISLSLVQTDPLYANYAYHSGIVDWYNNSWFAQTAPRAYFEPNLGYVAPPLDGIWASAPYLHNGSVPTVEALLNSASRPTYWSRSGRSTDYNYQELGWNYTPQEQPQGDWAFDTTLPGYSNKGHYFGDKLSESERKAVIEYLKAL
;
A
#
# COMPACT_ATOMS: atom_id res chain seq x y z
N MET A 1 -4.34 -18.70 63.72
CA MET A 1 -4.89 -18.22 62.43
C MET A 1 -3.95 -18.64 61.31
N LYS A 2 -4.49 -19.30 60.28
CA LYS A 2 -3.77 -20.02 59.23
C LYS A 2 -2.95 -19.06 58.35
N LYS A 3 -1.68 -19.38 58.12
CA LYS A 3 -0.86 -18.77 57.05
C LYS A 3 -1.32 -19.36 55.72
N ILE A 4 -1.91 -18.55 54.86
CA ILE A 4 -2.29 -18.93 53.50
C ILE A 4 -1.06 -18.68 52.62
N LEU A 5 -0.42 -19.76 52.17
CA LEU A 5 0.59 -19.71 51.11
C LEU A 5 -0.15 -19.56 49.77
N ILE A 6 -0.03 -18.42 49.12
CA ILE A 6 -0.51 -18.22 47.75
C ILE A 6 0.60 -18.72 46.81
N PHE A 7 0.44 -19.94 46.30
CA PHE A 7 1.21 -20.43 45.16
C PHE A 7 0.70 -19.72 43.90
N THR A 8 1.45 -18.72 43.44
CA THR A 8 1.18 -18.09 42.14
C THR A 8 1.80 -19.00 41.08
N LEU A 9 0.96 -19.78 40.41
CA LEU A 9 1.34 -20.62 39.27
C LEU A 9 1.67 -19.68 38.09
N ILE A 10 2.93 -19.30 37.94
CA ILE A 10 3.43 -18.61 36.75
C ILE A 10 3.41 -19.63 35.61
N THR A 11 2.28 -19.69 34.91
CA THR A 11 2.20 -20.34 33.61
C THR A 11 2.77 -19.36 32.59
N THR A 12 4.05 -19.54 32.28
CA THR A 12 4.67 -18.99 31.08
C THR A 12 3.97 -19.62 29.87
N PHE A 13 2.90 -19.01 29.40
CA PHE A 13 2.45 -19.21 28.03
C PHE A 13 3.52 -18.62 27.11
N ILE A 14 4.44 -19.47 26.67
CA ILE A 14 5.18 -19.20 25.44
C ILE A 14 4.11 -19.25 24.35
N ALA A 15 3.56 -18.08 24.02
CA ALA A 15 2.77 -17.91 22.82
C ALA A 15 3.74 -18.09 21.65
N CYS A 16 3.98 -19.35 21.27
CA CYS A 16 4.43 -19.65 19.93
C CYS A 16 3.30 -19.16 19.02
N ASN A 17 3.44 -17.93 18.49
CA ASN A 17 2.74 -17.51 17.29
C ASN A 17 3.29 -18.35 16.13
N ALA A 18 2.98 -19.64 16.15
CA ALA A 18 3.15 -20.50 15.00
C ALA A 18 2.14 -20.00 13.99
N TYR A 19 2.61 -19.22 13.02
CA TYR A 19 1.87 -18.95 11.80
C TYR A 19 1.29 -20.27 11.33
N ARG A 20 -0.04 -20.36 11.29
CA ARG A 20 -0.68 -21.54 10.73
C ARG A 20 -0.30 -21.58 9.24
N GLU A 21 -0.15 -22.77 8.69
CA GLU A 21 -0.03 -22.86 7.24
C GLU A 21 -1.38 -22.51 6.62
N LEU A 22 -1.38 -21.66 5.59
CA LEU A 22 -2.58 -21.46 4.78
C LEU A 22 -2.91 -22.78 4.08
N PRO A 23 -4.18 -23.20 4.03
CA PRO A 23 -4.58 -24.33 3.21
C PRO A 23 -4.11 -24.12 1.77
N ALA A 24 -3.66 -25.16 1.08
CA ALA A 24 -3.36 -25.02 -0.35
C ALA A 24 -4.65 -24.61 -1.10
N ALA A 25 -4.58 -23.54 -1.89
CA ALA A 25 -5.71 -23.12 -2.73
C ALA A 25 -5.99 -24.21 -3.78
N LYS A 26 -7.25 -24.64 -3.90
CA LYS A 26 -7.68 -25.63 -4.90
C LYS A 26 -7.95 -24.96 -6.24
N VAL A 27 -6.91 -24.42 -6.87
CA VAL A 27 -7.01 -23.67 -8.14
C VAL A 27 -5.97 -24.12 -9.14
N ASP A 28 -6.22 -23.90 -10.44
CA ASP A 28 -5.26 -24.17 -11.49
C ASP A 28 -4.03 -23.26 -11.37
N ASP A 29 -2.90 -23.86 -11.02
CA ASP A 29 -1.59 -23.25 -10.87
C ASP A 29 -0.60 -23.66 -11.97
N THR A 30 -1.08 -24.34 -13.01
CA THR A 30 -0.23 -24.87 -14.10
C THR A 30 0.24 -23.78 -15.06
N TRP A 31 -0.51 -22.67 -15.15
CA TRP A 31 -0.15 -21.52 -15.97
C TRP A 31 1.14 -20.85 -15.47
N LYS A 32 1.90 -20.28 -16.41
CA LYS A 32 3.17 -19.59 -16.10
C LYS A 32 3.07 -18.08 -16.27
N VAL A 33 2.42 -17.65 -17.34
CA VAL A 33 2.21 -16.24 -17.67
C VAL A 33 0.80 -16.07 -18.21
N LYS A 34 0.10 -15.04 -17.72
CA LYS A 34 -1.20 -14.60 -18.24
C LYS A 34 -1.12 -13.13 -18.60
N GLN A 35 -1.77 -12.73 -19.69
CA GLN A 35 -1.99 -11.32 -19.99
C GLN A 35 -3.28 -10.87 -19.30
N LEU A 36 -3.23 -9.72 -18.63
CA LEU A 36 -4.38 -9.13 -17.98
C LEU A 36 -5.11 -8.24 -19.00
N PRO A 37 -6.37 -8.54 -19.34
CA PRO A 37 -7.11 -7.77 -20.33
C PRO A 37 -7.45 -6.38 -19.78
N ALA A 38 -7.41 -5.37 -20.65
CA ALA A 38 -7.91 -4.05 -20.32
C ALA A 38 -9.42 -4.11 -20.06
N SER A 39 -9.90 -3.20 -19.21
CA SER A 39 -11.32 -3.00 -18.97
C SER A 39 -11.68 -1.55 -19.25
N LYS A 40 -12.93 -1.30 -19.67
CA LYS A 40 -13.41 0.05 -19.97
C LYS A 40 -13.30 0.91 -18.71
N GLN A 41 -12.62 2.05 -18.83
CA GLN A 41 -12.45 3.02 -17.76
C GLN A 41 -13.39 4.22 -17.97
N GLN A 42 -13.63 4.97 -16.89
CA GLN A 42 -14.21 6.32 -17.01
C GLN A 42 -13.23 7.24 -17.75
N GLU A 43 -13.78 8.14 -18.57
CA GLU A 43 -13.04 9.13 -19.36
C GLU A 43 -13.60 10.54 -19.11
N GLY A 44 -12.87 11.57 -19.58
CA GLY A 44 -13.30 12.96 -19.48
C GLY A 44 -13.25 13.57 -18.08
N GLY A 45 -12.33 13.08 -17.23
CA GLY A 45 -12.03 13.71 -15.94
C GLY A 45 -11.06 14.89 -16.06
N ASP A 46 -11.07 15.76 -15.06
CA ASP A 46 -10.17 16.92 -14.92
C ASP A 46 -9.02 16.60 -13.94
N PRO A 47 -7.76 16.54 -14.39
CA PRO A 47 -6.62 16.19 -13.52
C PRO A 47 -6.38 17.20 -12.39
N VAL A 48 -6.68 18.48 -12.59
CA VAL A 48 -6.52 19.50 -11.54
C VAL A 48 -7.59 19.31 -10.47
N ALA A 49 -8.84 19.08 -10.88
CA ALA A 49 -9.93 18.75 -9.97
C ALA A 49 -9.64 17.45 -9.19
N GLY A 50 -9.01 16.46 -9.84
CA GLY A 50 -8.62 15.20 -9.24
C GLY A 50 -7.64 15.35 -8.09
N LEU A 51 -6.53 16.06 -8.32
CA LEU A 51 -5.58 16.36 -7.25
C LEU A 51 -6.24 17.18 -6.13
N ASN A 52 -7.04 18.19 -6.48
CA ASN A 52 -7.77 19.00 -5.50
C ASN A 52 -8.68 18.14 -4.62
N TYR A 53 -9.38 17.17 -5.20
CA TYR A 53 -10.24 16.27 -4.44
C TYR A 53 -9.45 15.36 -3.48
N LEU A 54 -8.25 14.90 -3.86
CA LEU A 54 -7.40 14.13 -2.95
C LEU A 54 -6.90 14.96 -1.75
N ILE A 55 -6.64 16.25 -1.94
CA ILE A 55 -5.97 17.09 -0.94
C ILE A 55 -6.91 17.96 -0.10
N TYR A 56 -8.16 18.14 -0.54
CA TYR A 56 -9.22 18.90 0.15
C TYR A 56 -10.54 18.16 0.30
N GLY A 57 -10.77 17.08 -0.47
CA GLY A 57 -12.06 16.42 -0.57
C GLY A 57 -12.45 15.58 0.64
N ASP A 58 -13.72 15.19 0.64
CA ASP A 58 -14.43 14.51 1.70
C ASP A 58 -14.61 13.01 1.46
N TYR A 59 -13.86 12.43 0.52
CA TYR A 59 -14.07 11.04 0.08
C TYR A 59 -13.89 9.99 1.19
N ILE A 60 -13.20 10.33 2.27
CA ILE A 60 -13.08 9.47 3.45
C ILE A 60 -14.32 9.52 4.35
N GLY A 61 -15.15 10.58 4.26
CA GLY A 61 -16.50 10.68 4.83
C GLY A 61 -16.60 10.98 6.34
N SER A 62 -15.68 10.47 7.15
CA SER A 62 -15.66 10.72 8.60
C SER A 62 -14.24 10.88 9.11
N GLY A 63 -14.10 11.37 10.36
CA GLY A 63 -12.78 11.61 10.94
C GLY A 63 -12.85 12.12 12.37
N VAL A 64 -11.71 12.58 12.88
CA VAL A 64 -11.62 13.18 14.22
C VAL A 64 -12.12 14.64 14.13
N PRO A 65 -12.98 15.12 15.04
CA PRO A 65 -13.44 16.52 15.01
C PRO A 65 -12.25 17.48 15.05
N PHE A 66 -12.20 18.43 14.11
CA PHE A 66 -11.01 19.24 13.88
C PHE A 66 -10.59 20.04 15.13
N ASP A 67 -11.55 20.55 15.91
CA ASP A 67 -11.26 21.28 17.15
C ASP A 67 -10.67 20.40 18.26
N PHE A 68 -10.99 19.11 18.29
CA PHE A 68 -10.32 18.16 19.19
C PHE A 68 -8.89 17.89 18.73
N PHE A 69 -8.71 17.67 17.43
CA PHE A 69 -7.40 17.41 16.84
C PHE A 69 -6.44 18.60 16.98
N LYS A 70 -6.91 19.81 16.67
CA LYS A 70 -6.13 21.07 16.73
C LYS A 70 -5.57 21.35 18.13
N LYS A 71 -6.29 20.97 19.19
CA LYS A 71 -5.81 21.12 20.58
C LYS A 71 -4.71 20.11 20.94
N LYS A 72 -4.60 19.00 20.20
CA LYS A 72 -3.72 17.86 20.51
C LYS A 72 -2.53 17.72 19.57
N MET A 73 -2.56 18.38 18.42
CA MET A 73 -1.48 18.39 17.44
C MET A 73 -0.76 19.72 17.45
N SER A 74 0.55 19.70 17.26
CA SER A 74 1.31 20.89 16.88
C SER A 74 0.78 21.39 15.53
N ASN A 75 0.63 22.71 15.34
CA ASN A 75 0.38 23.27 14.00
C ASN A 75 1.55 22.82 13.09
N VAL A 76 1.30 21.84 12.22
CA VAL A 76 2.31 21.33 11.27
C VAL A 76 2.06 22.05 9.95
N PRO A 77 2.89 23.02 9.56
CA PRO A 77 2.70 23.71 8.29
C PRO A 77 2.80 22.70 7.15
N ASP A 78 1.88 22.81 6.19
CA ASP A 78 1.95 22.01 4.97
C ASP A 78 2.97 22.59 4.00
N THR A 79 4.22 22.15 4.11
CA THR A 79 5.30 22.60 3.23
C THR A 79 5.36 21.85 1.91
N VAL A 80 4.62 20.73 1.78
CA VAL A 80 4.69 19.82 0.63
C VAL A 80 3.64 20.19 -0.41
N LEU A 81 2.36 20.17 -0.03
CA LEU A 81 1.26 20.49 -0.95
C LEU A 81 0.93 21.99 -0.92
N ARG A 82 1.43 22.72 0.08
CA ARG A 82 1.24 24.17 0.25
C ARG A 82 -0.23 24.57 0.20
N ARG A 83 -1.06 23.78 0.88
CA ARG A 83 -2.51 24.00 0.92
C ARG A 83 -2.89 25.28 1.64
N GLU A 84 -4.07 25.79 1.33
CA GLU A 84 -4.66 26.99 1.93
C GLU A 84 -5.69 26.64 3.02
N GLY A 85 -6.18 27.66 3.73
CA GLY A 85 -7.22 27.52 4.75
C GLY A 85 -6.78 26.67 5.95
N GLU A 86 -7.67 25.81 6.43
CA GLU A 86 -7.39 24.94 7.58
C GLU A 86 -6.33 23.88 7.28
N ASN A 87 -6.24 23.44 6.03
CA ASN A 87 -5.26 22.47 5.57
C ASN A 87 -3.83 23.02 5.51
N ALA A 88 -3.64 24.34 5.55
CA ALA A 88 -2.32 24.97 5.61
C ALA A 88 -1.51 24.58 6.87
N ASN A 89 -2.20 24.13 7.93
CA ASN A 89 -1.60 23.77 9.22
C ASN A 89 -1.76 22.28 9.55
N VAL A 90 -2.03 21.44 8.53
CA VAL A 90 -2.11 20.00 8.65
C VAL A 90 -1.13 19.37 7.65
N GLY A 91 -0.33 18.41 8.09
CA GLY A 91 0.63 17.74 7.21
C GLY A 91 -0.05 17.06 6.01
N TYR A 92 0.68 16.94 4.89
CA TYR A 92 0.19 16.45 3.60
C TYR A 92 -0.54 15.08 3.64
N ALA A 93 -0.25 14.24 4.63
CA ALA A 93 -0.84 12.92 4.80
C ALA A 93 -2.26 12.94 5.37
N ALA A 94 -2.75 14.10 5.82
CA ALA A 94 -4.10 14.26 6.36
C ALA A 94 -4.83 15.44 5.73
N THR A 95 -6.15 15.36 5.69
CA THR A 95 -7.03 16.39 5.12
C THR A 95 -8.09 16.78 6.14
N VAL A 96 -8.29 18.07 6.30
CA VAL A 96 -9.46 18.67 6.96
C VAL A 96 -10.55 18.89 5.93
N PHE A 97 -11.74 18.38 6.19
CA PHE A 97 -12.92 18.48 5.32
C PHE A 97 -14.20 18.50 6.15
N GLU A 98 -15.33 18.83 5.52
CA GLU A 98 -16.65 18.75 6.15
C GLU A 98 -17.22 17.35 5.98
N ALA A 99 -17.56 16.70 7.10
CA ALA A 99 -18.32 15.46 7.09
C ALA A 99 -19.75 15.72 6.56
N PRO A 100 -20.51 14.69 6.16
CA PRO A 100 -21.85 14.84 5.60
C PRO A 100 -22.86 15.61 6.47
N ASN A 101 -22.65 15.68 7.79
CA ASN A 101 -23.45 16.47 8.71
C ASN A 101 -22.93 17.92 8.93
N GLY A 102 -21.96 18.36 8.12
CA GLY A 102 -21.37 19.71 8.16
C GLY A 102 -20.28 19.91 9.21
N VAL A 103 -19.97 18.90 10.04
CA VAL A 103 -18.90 19.01 11.03
C VAL A 103 -17.55 18.90 10.34
N LYS A 104 -16.65 19.84 10.67
CA LYS A 104 -15.26 19.76 10.23
C LYS A 104 -14.51 18.67 10.96
N VAL A 105 -13.95 17.74 10.18
CA VAL A 105 -13.18 16.60 10.68
C VAL A 105 -11.82 16.56 9.99
N VAL A 106 -10.90 15.81 10.58
CA VAL A 106 -9.61 15.48 9.98
C VAL A 106 -9.42 13.98 9.91
N ASN A 107 -8.90 13.49 8.80
CA ASN A 107 -8.53 12.09 8.62
C ASN A 107 -7.29 11.97 7.73
N GLY A 108 -6.64 10.81 7.76
CA GLY A 108 -5.59 10.46 6.81
C GLY A 108 -6.16 10.38 5.39
N ASN A 109 -5.36 10.83 4.41
CA ASN A 109 -5.67 10.76 2.99
C ASN A 109 -4.76 9.73 2.29
N CYS A 110 -4.88 9.61 0.96
CA CYS A 110 -4.13 8.64 0.15
C CYS A 110 -2.60 8.77 0.31
N PHE A 111 -2.11 9.99 0.58
CA PHE A 111 -0.69 10.30 0.73
C PHE A 111 -0.11 9.89 2.09
N THR A 112 -0.92 9.33 3.00
CA THR A 112 -0.39 8.57 4.14
C THR A 112 0.49 7.40 3.68
N CYS A 113 0.06 6.72 2.60
CA CYS A 113 0.76 5.56 2.04
C CYS A 113 1.43 5.88 0.71
N HIS A 114 0.80 6.70 -0.14
CA HIS A 114 1.24 6.98 -1.51
C HIS A 114 2.01 8.31 -1.67
N ALA A 115 2.68 8.76 -0.61
CA ALA A 115 3.71 9.80 -0.72
C ALA A 115 4.92 9.43 0.15
N GLY A 116 6.00 9.04 -0.52
CA GLY A 116 7.27 8.63 0.08
C GLY A 116 8.31 9.74 0.06
N LYS A 117 9.48 9.46 0.64
CA LYS A 117 10.58 10.41 0.69
C LYS A 117 11.82 9.87 0.01
N ILE A 118 12.50 10.71 -0.76
CA ILE A 118 13.84 10.46 -1.30
C ILE A 118 14.61 11.78 -1.33
N ASN A 119 15.90 11.76 -0.99
CA ASN A 119 16.74 12.96 -0.89
C ASN A 119 16.22 14.05 0.06
N GLY A 120 15.50 13.66 1.12
CA GLY A 120 14.89 14.60 2.06
C GLY A 120 13.60 15.24 1.56
N GLU A 121 13.17 14.98 0.32
CA GLU A 121 11.96 15.54 -0.29
C GLU A 121 10.82 14.53 -0.28
N VAL A 122 9.58 15.02 -0.16
CA VAL A 122 8.37 14.20 -0.29
C VAL A 122 7.94 14.19 -1.75
N ILE A 123 7.77 13.01 -2.31
CA ILE A 123 7.33 12.81 -3.70
C ILE A 123 5.91 12.26 -3.70
N ILE A 124 4.98 13.02 -4.27
CA ILE A 124 3.59 12.59 -4.44
C ILE A 124 3.54 11.43 -5.44
N GLY A 125 2.88 10.34 -5.05
CA GLY A 125 2.78 9.12 -5.85
C GLY A 125 3.87 8.09 -5.58
N LEU A 126 4.94 8.44 -4.86
CA LEU A 126 5.93 7.46 -4.40
C LEU A 126 5.39 6.69 -3.19
N GLY A 127 5.64 5.39 -3.11
CA GLY A 127 5.30 4.58 -1.94
C GLY A 127 6.07 5.01 -0.69
N ASN A 128 5.38 5.11 0.46
CA ASN A 128 6.01 5.47 1.72
C ASN A 128 6.70 4.26 2.38
N SER A 129 7.94 4.01 2.00
CA SER A 129 8.78 2.99 2.64
C SER A 129 9.32 3.38 4.02
N PHE A 130 8.90 4.54 4.58
CA PHE A 130 9.29 5.02 5.90
C PHE A 130 8.17 4.95 6.94
N SER A 131 7.03 4.35 6.61
CA SER A 131 5.98 4.10 7.60
C SER A 131 6.37 2.99 8.58
N ASP A 132 5.97 3.10 9.85
CA ASP A 132 6.18 2.06 10.86
C ASP A 132 4.87 1.70 11.54
N TYR A 133 4.36 0.50 11.22
CA TYR A 133 3.13 -0.06 11.76
C TYR A 133 3.40 -1.21 12.73
N ARG A 134 4.63 -1.35 13.27
CA ARG A 134 4.96 -2.45 14.19
C ARG A 134 4.31 -2.33 15.56
N ASN A 135 3.86 -1.13 15.93
CA ASN A 135 3.17 -0.89 17.19
C ASN A 135 1.69 -1.28 17.09
N ASN A 136 1.17 -1.95 18.13
CA ASN A 136 -0.25 -2.22 18.24
C ASN A 136 -1.04 -0.92 18.44
N LEU A 137 -1.90 -0.57 17.47
CA LEU A 137 -2.69 0.67 17.51
C LEU A 137 -3.98 0.55 18.33
N THR A 138 -4.29 -0.61 18.89
CA THR A 138 -5.51 -0.85 19.69
C THR A 138 -5.61 0.09 20.91
N PRO A 139 -4.55 0.31 21.71
CA PRO A 139 -4.59 1.28 22.80
C PRO A 139 -4.86 2.70 22.30
N MET A 140 -4.26 3.10 21.17
CA MET A 140 -4.48 4.41 20.56
C MET A 140 -5.94 4.60 20.15
N ALA A 141 -6.55 3.60 19.51
CA ALA A 141 -7.98 3.65 19.13
C ALA A 141 -8.90 3.83 20.35
N LYS A 142 -8.63 3.10 21.44
CA LYS A 142 -9.40 3.21 22.70
C LYS A 142 -9.24 4.58 23.35
N LEU A 143 -8.01 5.05 23.49
CA LEU A 143 -7.71 6.35 24.12
C LEU A 143 -8.30 7.51 23.32
N MET A 144 -8.25 7.45 21.98
CA MET A 144 -8.85 8.46 21.13
C MET A 144 -10.36 8.54 21.32
N ARG A 145 -11.06 7.39 21.28
CA ARG A 145 -12.52 7.35 21.51
C ARG A 145 -12.89 7.91 22.88
N LEU A 146 -12.14 7.53 23.91
CA LEU A 146 -12.34 8.04 25.27
C LEU A 146 -12.13 9.56 25.33
N GLY A 147 -11.05 10.06 24.72
CA GLY A 147 -10.72 11.48 24.68
C GLY A 147 -11.79 12.32 23.98
N VAL A 148 -12.26 11.88 22.80
CA VAL A 148 -13.35 12.56 22.09
C VAL A 148 -14.65 12.50 22.90
N GLY A 149 -14.94 11.39 23.57
CA GLY A 149 -16.12 11.23 24.43
C GLY A 149 -16.10 12.06 25.71
N PHE A 150 -14.94 12.54 26.16
CA PHE A 150 -14.86 13.53 27.24
C PHE A 150 -15.20 14.95 26.77
N GLN A 151 -14.98 15.26 25.48
CA GLN A 151 -15.23 16.59 24.93
C GLN A 151 -16.64 16.71 24.33
N TYR A 152 -17.18 15.64 23.73
CA TYR A 152 -18.47 15.64 23.04
C TYR A 152 -19.36 14.52 23.54
N LYS A 153 -20.65 14.84 23.76
CA LYS A 153 -21.69 13.85 24.09
C LYS A 153 -22.09 13.10 22.83
N LYS A 154 -22.64 11.90 23.01
CA LYS A 154 -23.13 11.06 21.90
C LYS A 154 -24.22 11.72 21.03
N THR A 155 -24.92 12.71 21.58
CA THR A 155 -25.97 13.47 20.89
C THR A 155 -25.42 14.58 20.02
N ASP A 156 -24.17 14.99 20.24
CA ASP A 156 -23.54 16.12 19.56
C ASP A 156 -23.15 15.73 18.14
N GLU A 157 -23.19 16.68 17.21
CA GLU A 157 -22.88 16.42 15.80
C GLU A 157 -21.42 15.99 15.60
N GLU A 158 -20.51 16.46 16.44
CA GLU A 158 -19.09 16.08 16.43
C GLU A 158 -18.88 14.62 16.80
N TRP A 159 -19.65 14.09 17.75
CA TRP A 159 -19.61 12.67 18.04
C TRP A 159 -20.14 11.86 16.87
N LYS A 160 -21.26 12.27 16.27
CA LYS A 160 -21.84 11.57 15.11
C LYS A 160 -20.87 11.53 13.92
N ALA A 161 -20.17 12.63 13.64
CA ALA A 161 -19.16 12.70 12.58
C ALA A 161 -17.90 11.84 12.87
N PHE A 162 -17.64 11.54 14.14
CA PHE A 162 -16.52 10.73 14.61
C PHE A 162 -16.83 9.24 14.74
N GLU A 163 -18.10 8.89 14.98
CA GLU A 163 -18.47 7.57 15.47
C GLU A 163 -18.06 6.46 14.50
N ASP A 164 -18.31 6.64 13.21
CA ASP A 164 -17.92 5.67 12.18
C ASP A 164 -16.40 5.51 12.11
N PHE A 165 -15.64 6.61 12.02
CA PHE A 165 -14.19 6.58 12.08
C PHE A 165 -13.69 5.81 13.31
N SER A 166 -14.27 6.08 14.49
CA SER A 166 -13.91 5.40 15.74
C SER A 166 -14.22 3.91 15.72
N ASN A 167 -15.36 3.53 15.12
CA ASN A 167 -15.75 2.13 14.99
C ASN A 167 -14.76 1.40 14.07
N TYR A 168 -14.52 1.90 12.86
CA TYR A 168 -13.57 1.30 11.93
C TYR A 168 -12.15 1.25 12.48
N PHE A 169 -11.69 2.32 13.13
CA PHE A 169 -10.35 2.35 13.70
C PHE A 169 -10.18 1.28 14.80
N ARG A 170 -11.19 1.07 15.64
CA ARG A 170 -11.15 0.01 16.66
C ARG A 170 -11.13 -1.39 16.07
N GLU A 171 -11.92 -1.64 15.02
CA GLU A 171 -12.01 -2.98 14.41
C GLU A 171 -10.78 -3.29 13.54
N MET A 172 -10.15 -2.29 12.90
CA MET A 172 -8.94 -2.50 12.11
C MET A 172 -7.65 -2.56 12.93
N ALA A 173 -7.57 -1.83 14.06
CA ALA A 173 -6.34 -1.69 14.84
C ALA A 173 -5.66 -3.01 15.26
N PRO A 174 -6.39 -4.10 15.59
CA PRO A 174 -5.77 -5.39 15.90
C PRO A 174 -5.07 -6.07 14.71
N TYR A 175 -5.44 -5.73 13.46
CA TYR A 175 -5.02 -6.48 12.26
C TYR A 175 -3.99 -5.77 11.39
N ILE A 176 -3.67 -4.50 11.70
CA ILE A 176 -2.77 -3.66 10.91
C ILE A 176 -1.35 -3.58 11.47
N GLN A 177 -1.06 -4.33 12.53
CA GLN A 177 0.30 -4.42 13.06
C GLN A 177 1.20 -5.17 12.07
N THR A 178 2.35 -4.61 11.72
CA THR A 178 3.35 -5.26 10.85
C THR A 178 4.50 -5.84 11.66
N ASN A 179 5.28 -6.76 11.06
CA ASN A 179 6.49 -7.26 11.71
C ASN A 179 7.73 -6.45 11.36
N GLN A 180 7.70 -5.73 10.24
CA GLN A 180 8.84 -5.00 9.70
C GLN A 180 8.53 -3.50 9.55
N PRO A 181 9.55 -2.63 9.70
CA PRO A 181 9.43 -1.22 9.34
C PRO A 181 9.35 -1.06 7.82
N GLY A 182 8.71 0.01 7.35
CA GLY A 182 8.52 0.30 5.93
C GLY A 182 7.44 -0.54 5.24
N ALA A 183 6.98 -1.63 5.86
CA ALA A 183 5.88 -2.45 5.33
C ALA A 183 4.52 -1.79 5.58
N ASN A 184 3.60 -1.94 4.63
CA ASN A 184 2.29 -1.30 4.66
C ASN A 184 1.15 -2.34 4.82
N PRO A 185 0.26 -2.20 5.81
CA PRO A 185 -0.83 -3.13 6.06
C PRO A 185 -2.13 -2.80 5.28
N ALA A 186 -2.08 -2.03 4.20
CA ALA A 186 -3.27 -1.53 3.48
C ALA A 186 -4.29 -2.62 3.14
N PHE A 187 -3.84 -3.81 2.73
CA PHE A 187 -4.73 -4.92 2.45
C PHE A 187 -5.53 -5.36 3.70
N ARG A 188 -4.87 -5.49 4.85
CA ARG A 188 -5.48 -5.87 6.12
C ARG A 188 -6.39 -4.78 6.69
N LEU A 189 -5.98 -3.53 6.52
CA LEU A 189 -6.79 -2.37 6.83
C LEU A 189 -8.09 -2.39 6.02
N ALA A 190 -8.00 -2.60 4.71
CA ALA A 190 -9.18 -2.64 3.86
C ALA A 190 -10.09 -3.83 4.19
N GLU A 191 -9.52 -5.01 4.41
CA GLU A 191 -10.25 -6.21 4.83
C GLU A 191 -11.01 -5.99 6.13
N ALA A 192 -10.35 -5.47 7.16
CA ALA A 192 -10.98 -5.22 8.46
C ALA A 192 -12.14 -4.22 8.37
N CYS A 193 -11.97 -3.14 7.61
CA CYS A 193 -13.03 -2.15 7.45
C CYS A 193 -14.21 -2.70 6.62
N MET A 194 -13.93 -3.41 5.53
CA MET A 194 -14.97 -4.04 4.70
C MET A 194 -15.74 -5.13 5.43
N ASN A 195 -15.08 -5.86 6.33
CA ASN A 195 -15.73 -6.89 7.13
C ASN A 195 -16.87 -6.33 8.00
N HIS A 196 -16.88 -5.03 8.29
CA HIS A 196 -17.93 -4.33 9.03
C HIS A 196 -18.80 -3.42 8.15
N ARG A 197 -18.88 -3.70 6.85
CA ARG A 197 -19.73 -2.98 5.89
C ARG A 197 -20.81 -3.91 5.38
N ASN A 198 -22.04 -3.42 5.31
CA ASN A 198 -23.09 -4.08 4.55
C ASN A 198 -22.68 -4.12 3.07
N PRO A 199 -22.59 -5.30 2.42
CA PRO A 199 -22.18 -5.37 1.02
C PRO A 199 -23.14 -4.60 0.10
N ALA A 200 -24.44 -4.57 0.39
CA ALA A 200 -25.44 -3.98 -0.52
C ALA A 200 -25.37 -2.45 -0.57
N ASP A 201 -25.23 -1.79 0.57
CA ASP A 201 -25.36 -0.33 0.70
C ASP A 201 -24.17 0.34 1.40
N LEU A 202 -23.13 -0.41 1.75
CA LEU A 202 -21.93 0.06 2.45
C LEU A 202 -22.17 0.64 3.84
N THR A 203 -23.36 0.56 4.45
CA THR A 203 -23.55 1.03 5.83
C THR A 203 -22.72 0.23 6.84
N TYR A 204 -22.36 0.85 7.98
CA TYR A 204 -21.67 0.14 9.06
C TYR A 204 -22.54 -0.96 9.66
N GLN A 205 -21.93 -2.11 9.93
CA GLN A 205 -22.53 -3.20 10.67
C GLN A 205 -21.60 -3.65 11.80
N LYS A 206 -22.18 -3.85 12.99
CA LYS A 206 -21.43 -4.23 14.18
C LYS A 206 -20.86 -5.64 14.06
N GLU A 207 -21.65 -6.58 13.56
CA GLU A 207 -21.22 -7.95 13.38
C GLU A 207 -20.38 -8.07 12.10
N PRO A 208 -19.25 -8.80 12.15
CA PRO A 208 -18.43 -9.01 10.97
C PRO A 208 -19.13 -9.92 9.96
N ASN A 209 -18.90 -9.68 8.67
CA ASN A 209 -19.40 -10.51 7.57
C ASN A 209 -18.72 -11.90 7.54
N TYR A 210 -17.48 -12.00 8.01
CA TYR A 210 -16.69 -13.23 8.05
C TYR A 210 -15.62 -13.18 9.15
N VAL A 211 -15.06 -14.36 9.48
CA VAL A 211 -13.95 -14.45 10.43
C VAL A 211 -12.64 -14.14 9.71
N MET A 212 -11.95 -13.09 10.14
CA MET A 212 -10.60 -12.80 9.64
C MET A 212 -9.59 -13.72 10.31
N MET A 213 -8.72 -14.32 9.50
CA MET A 213 -7.59 -15.08 10.02
C MET A 213 -6.56 -14.15 10.67
N ASP A 214 -5.91 -14.63 11.72
CA ASP A 214 -4.84 -13.90 12.43
C ASP A 214 -3.49 -14.07 11.71
N TYR A 215 -3.29 -13.29 10.65
CA TYR A 215 -2.04 -13.19 9.90
C TYR A 215 -1.65 -11.73 9.73
N THR A 216 -0.35 -11.48 9.78
CA THR A 216 0.23 -10.26 9.22
C THR A 216 0.33 -10.41 7.71
N ILE A 217 -0.37 -9.55 6.98
CA ILE A 217 -0.17 -9.37 5.53
C ILE A 217 0.21 -7.92 5.31
N ALA A 218 1.43 -7.71 4.83
CA ALA A 218 1.93 -6.39 4.51
C ALA A 218 2.65 -6.42 3.17
N THR A 219 2.56 -5.33 2.44
CA THR A 219 3.24 -5.15 1.16
C THR A 219 4.00 -3.84 1.19
N ASP A 220 4.93 -3.66 0.26
CA ASP A 220 5.37 -2.31 -0.10
C ASP A 220 4.21 -1.53 -0.76
N VAL A 221 4.39 -0.25 -1.03
CA VAL A 221 3.38 0.58 -1.69
C VAL A 221 3.81 0.88 -3.14
N PRO A 222 3.05 0.43 -4.15
CA PRO A 222 3.46 0.63 -5.54
C PRO A 222 3.36 2.10 -5.95
N PRO A 223 4.25 2.59 -6.83
CA PRO A 223 4.17 3.95 -7.33
C PRO A 223 2.89 4.22 -8.13
N LEU A 224 2.23 5.34 -7.85
CA LEU A 224 0.95 5.72 -8.47
C LEU A 224 1.09 6.13 -9.92
N TRP A 225 2.24 6.66 -10.35
CA TRP A 225 2.48 7.04 -11.75
C TRP A 225 2.41 5.85 -12.72
N ASN A 226 2.52 4.62 -12.21
CA ASN A 226 2.37 3.40 -12.99
C ASN A 226 0.91 3.03 -13.30
N VAL A 227 -0.07 3.65 -12.63
CA VAL A 227 -1.50 3.34 -12.82
C VAL A 227 -1.92 3.53 -14.28
N LYS A 228 -1.40 4.55 -14.96
CA LYS A 228 -1.72 4.89 -16.35
C LYS A 228 -1.46 3.76 -17.36
N LYS A 229 -0.57 2.82 -17.03
CA LYS A 229 -0.19 1.69 -17.89
C LYS A 229 -0.94 0.41 -17.55
N LYS A 230 -1.57 0.33 -16.37
CA LYS A 230 -2.09 -0.93 -15.81
C LYS A 230 -3.51 -1.24 -16.30
N ASN A 231 -3.77 -2.53 -16.52
CA ASN A 231 -5.09 -3.09 -16.81
C ASN A 231 -5.79 -3.66 -15.57
N ALA A 232 -5.02 -3.89 -14.49
CA ALA A 232 -5.49 -4.37 -13.20
C ALA A 232 -4.67 -3.73 -12.07
N LEU A 233 -5.29 -3.52 -10.91
CA LEU A 233 -4.63 -2.93 -9.75
C LEU A 233 -4.12 -3.99 -8.75
N TYR A 234 -3.27 -3.53 -7.83
CA TYR A 234 -2.56 -4.30 -6.80
C TYR A 234 -1.46 -5.24 -7.32
N TYR A 235 -0.55 -5.68 -6.45
CA TYR A 235 0.61 -6.50 -6.87
C TYR A 235 0.23 -7.84 -7.49
N ASN A 236 -0.81 -8.50 -6.98
CA ASN A 236 -1.30 -9.78 -7.50
C ASN A 236 -2.34 -9.62 -8.62
N GLY A 237 -2.62 -8.38 -9.07
CA GLY A 237 -3.56 -8.11 -10.15
C GLY A 237 -5.02 -8.45 -9.82
N ILE A 238 -5.37 -8.54 -8.53
CA ILE A 238 -6.71 -8.94 -8.08
C ILE A 238 -7.81 -7.96 -8.48
N GLY A 239 -7.50 -6.67 -8.57
CA GLY A 239 -8.48 -5.62 -8.84
C GLY A 239 -8.78 -5.50 -10.33
N ARG A 240 -10.03 -5.75 -10.71
CA ARG A 240 -10.51 -5.73 -12.10
C ARG A 240 -11.65 -4.73 -12.30
N GLY A 241 -11.82 -4.28 -13.54
CA GLY A 241 -12.89 -3.37 -13.92
C GLY A 241 -12.52 -1.90 -13.68
N ASP A 242 -13.47 -1.13 -13.18
CA ASP A 242 -13.35 0.32 -13.12
C ASP A 242 -12.41 0.82 -12.01
N PHE A 243 -11.39 1.59 -12.40
CA PHE A 243 -10.36 2.06 -11.49
C PHE A 243 -10.87 3.13 -10.52
N THR A 244 -11.95 3.86 -10.84
CA THR A 244 -12.51 4.85 -9.90
C THR A 244 -12.97 4.15 -8.63
N LYS A 245 -13.62 2.99 -8.76
CA LYS A 245 -14.07 2.15 -7.65
C LYS A 245 -12.94 1.42 -6.93
N LEU A 246 -11.95 0.89 -7.66
CA LEU A 246 -10.81 0.20 -7.04
C LEU A 246 -9.94 1.17 -6.22
N LEU A 247 -9.70 2.38 -6.72
CA LEU A 247 -8.91 3.41 -6.02
C LEU A 247 -9.70 4.04 -4.85
N PHE A 248 -11.03 4.10 -4.95
CA PHE A 248 -11.92 4.53 -3.87
C PHE A 248 -11.96 3.57 -2.67
N GLN A 249 -11.32 2.40 -2.76
CA GLN A 249 -11.42 1.38 -1.71
C GLN A 249 -11.05 1.90 -0.31
N ALA A 250 -10.05 2.76 -0.17
CA ALA A 250 -9.66 3.34 1.12
C ALA A 250 -10.76 4.22 1.76
N SER A 251 -11.73 4.67 0.98
CA SER A 251 -12.86 5.47 1.48
C SER A 251 -13.87 4.67 2.30
N VAL A 252 -13.87 3.33 2.18
CA VAL A 252 -14.71 2.45 3.01
C VAL A 252 -14.34 2.51 4.50
N LEU A 253 -13.33 3.29 4.87
CA LEU A 253 -12.94 3.57 6.25
C LEU A 253 -13.88 4.57 6.93
N GLY A 254 -14.71 5.30 6.17
CA GLY A 254 -15.54 6.32 6.79
C GLY A 254 -16.65 6.92 5.93
N ILE A 255 -16.74 6.58 4.64
CA ILE A 255 -17.89 6.98 3.81
C ILE A 255 -19.18 6.43 4.45
N PRO A 256 -20.29 7.17 4.58
CA PRO A 256 -21.45 6.65 5.31
C PRO A 256 -22.11 5.44 4.64
N ASP A 257 -22.35 5.54 3.34
CA ASP A 257 -23.13 4.57 2.56
C ASP A 257 -22.81 4.66 1.05
N SER A 258 -23.52 3.85 0.28
CA SER A 258 -23.39 3.76 -1.17
C SER A 258 -23.93 5.00 -1.91
N SER A 259 -24.78 5.83 -1.30
CA SER A 259 -25.23 7.09 -1.90
C SER A 259 -24.10 8.12 -1.88
N ALA A 260 -23.45 8.29 -0.73
CA ALA A 260 -22.25 9.12 -0.61
C ALA A 260 -21.10 8.57 -1.48
N ALA A 261 -20.91 7.25 -1.51
CA ALA A 261 -19.93 6.62 -2.38
C ALA A 261 -20.17 6.92 -3.87
N ARG A 262 -21.42 6.93 -4.34
CA ARG A 262 -21.74 7.30 -5.74
C ARG A 262 -21.34 8.73 -6.06
N GLN A 263 -21.52 9.66 -5.12
CA GLN A 263 -21.12 11.06 -5.30
C GLN A 263 -19.59 11.15 -5.39
N ALA A 264 -18.86 10.49 -4.48
CA ALA A 264 -17.41 10.48 -4.50
C ALA A 264 -16.85 9.84 -5.79
N ILE A 265 -17.45 8.75 -6.28
CA ILE A 265 -17.03 8.11 -7.55
C ILE A 265 -17.10 9.07 -8.74
N ASN A 266 -18.06 9.98 -8.77
CA ASN A 266 -18.12 11.00 -9.83
C ASN A 266 -16.88 11.90 -9.83
N GLN A 267 -16.26 12.14 -8.68
CA GLN A 267 -15.01 12.90 -8.56
C GLN A 267 -13.77 12.01 -8.74
N PHE A 268 -13.86 10.71 -8.46
CA PHE A 268 -12.75 9.79 -8.72
C PHE A 268 -12.42 9.61 -10.21
N LYS A 269 -13.33 9.98 -11.13
CA LYS A 269 -12.97 10.09 -12.55
C LYS A 269 -11.85 11.13 -12.77
N ASP A 270 -11.89 12.22 -12.01
CA ASP A 270 -10.91 13.32 -12.05
C ASP A 270 -9.61 12.87 -11.39
N VAL A 271 -9.70 12.09 -10.30
CA VAL A 271 -8.54 11.44 -9.67
C VAL A 271 -7.83 10.49 -10.64
N VAL A 272 -8.59 9.69 -11.41
CA VAL A 272 -8.02 8.82 -12.45
C VAL A 272 -7.38 9.63 -13.57
N ALA A 273 -7.96 10.77 -13.95
CA ALA A 273 -7.35 11.69 -14.93
C ALA A 273 -6.01 12.25 -14.41
N TRP A 274 -5.95 12.67 -13.14
CA TRP A 274 -4.71 13.10 -12.50
C TRP A 274 -3.64 12.00 -12.49
N LEU A 275 -4.02 10.76 -12.12
CA LEU A 275 -3.10 9.62 -12.13
C LEU A 275 -2.54 9.29 -13.53
N LYS A 276 -3.28 9.62 -14.60
CA LYS A 276 -2.81 9.44 -15.98
C LYS A 276 -1.72 10.44 -16.36
N GLU A 277 -1.70 11.62 -15.74
CA GLU A 277 -0.70 12.67 -15.98
C GLU A 277 0.48 12.61 -15.03
N LEU A 278 0.33 11.93 -13.89
CA LEU A 278 1.37 11.79 -12.89
C LEU A 278 2.65 11.17 -13.49
N GLN A 279 3.78 11.85 -13.26
CA GLN A 279 5.10 11.43 -13.75
C GLN A 279 5.98 10.96 -12.59
N PRO A 280 6.87 9.98 -12.82
CA PRO A 280 7.93 9.66 -11.88
C PRO A 280 8.89 10.85 -11.68
N PRO A 281 9.60 10.93 -10.54
CA PRO A 281 10.69 11.88 -10.40
C PRO A 281 11.84 11.50 -11.34
N ALA A 282 12.46 12.48 -11.98
CA ALA A 282 13.65 12.25 -12.79
C ALA A 282 14.84 11.82 -11.91
N TYR A 283 15.70 10.94 -12.44
CA TYR A 283 16.95 10.59 -11.76
C TYR A 283 17.83 11.84 -11.60
N PRO A 284 18.34 12.13 -10.39
CA PRO A 284 19.02 13.40 -10.10
C PRO A 284 20.51 13.41 -10.50
N GLY A 285 21.08 12.25 -10.80
CA GLY A 285 22.50 12.10 -11.12
C GLY A 285 22.80 12.08 -12.62
N PRO A 286 24.08 12.09 -13.01
CA PRO A 286 24.48 11.88 -14.39
C PRO A 286 24.16 10.44 -14.84
N ILE A 287 23.86 10.30 -16.13
CA ILE A 287 23.66 9.00 -16.81
C ILE A 287 24.72 8.89 -17.90
N ASP A 288 25.46 7.79 -17.93
CA ASP A 288 26.36 7.44 -19.04
C ASP A 288 25.53 6.93 -20.23
N PRO A 289 25.43 7.69 -21.33
CA PRO A 289 24.56 7.33 -22.45
C PRO A 289 25.03 6.07 -23.19
N ALA A 290 26.34 5.79 -23.23
CA ALA A 290 26.86 4.61 -23.91
C ALA A 290 26.61 3.35 -23.09
N LEU A 291 26.73 3.45 -21.76
CA LEU A 291 26.41 2.35 -20.85
C LEU A 291 24.89 2.11 -20.79
N ALA A 292 24.07 3.17 -20.75
CA ALA A 292 22.61 3.06 -20.80
C ALA A 292 22.12 2.42 -22.10
N ALA A 293 22.67 2.80 -23.27
CA ALA A 293 22.30 2.18 -24.55
C ALA A 293 22.65 0.68 -24.61
N ARG A 294 23.79 0.27 -24.02
CA ARG A 294 24.10 -1.16 -23.83
C ARG A 294 23.11 -1.83 -22.88
N GLY A 295 22.75 -1.15 -21.79
CA GLY A 295 21.76 -1.61 -20.83
C GLY A 295 20.40 -1.84 -21.44
N GLU A 296 19.95 -0.93 -22.31
CA GLU A 296 18.69 -1.06 -23.06
C GLU A 296 18.68 -2.33 -23.91
N THR A 297 19.79 -2.64 -24.59
CA THR A 297 19.91 -3.86 -25.40
C THR A 297 19.73 -5.12 -24.54
N VAL A 298 20.46 -5.19 -23.42
CA VAL A 298 20.36 -6.32 -22.47
C VAL A 298 18.96 -6.41 -21.86
N PHE A 299 18.38 -5.28 -21.49
CA PHE A 299 17.03 -5.18 -20.93
C PHE A 299 15.98 -5.68 -21.94
N ASN A 300 16.09 -5.27 -23.20
CA ASN A 300 15.17 -5.68 -24.26
C ASN A 300 15.25 -7.18 -24.53
N GLU A 301 16.43 -7.80 -24.39
CA GLU A 301 16.60 -9.24 -24.56
C GLU A 301 16.03 -10.06 -23.39
N HIS A 302 16.17 -9.57 -22.15
CA HIS A 302 15.94 -10.38 -20.96
C HIS A 302 14.75 -9.97 -20.09
N CYS A 303 14.33 -8.71 -20.12
CA CYS A 303 13.38 -8.13 -19.17
C CYS A 303 12.07 -7.67 -19.85
N SER A 304 12.16 -7.10 -21.05
CA SER A 304 11.04 -6.44 -21.74
C SER A 304 9.82 -7.34 -21.97
N LYS A 305 10.03 -8.65 -22.10
CA LYS A 305 8.95 -9.64 -22.26
C LYS A 305 7.92 -9.57 -21.13
N CYS A 306 8.31 -9.19 -19.92
CA CYS A 306 7.42 -9.03 -18.78
C CYS A 306 7.17 -7.56 -18.42
N HIS A 307 8.23 -6.74 -18.46
CA HIS A 307 8.19 -5.35 -17.99
C HIS A 307 7.88 -4.31 -19.08
N GLY A 308 7.78 -4.72 -20.34
CA GLY A 308 7.54 -3.82 -21.46
C GLY A 308 8.79 -3.19 -22.05
N THR A 309 8.61 -2.39 -23.10
CA THR A 309 9.62 -1.54 -23.74
C THR A 309 9.34 -0.08 -23.39
N TYR A 310 10.37 0.75 -23.37
CA TYR A 310 10.31 2.16 -22.98
C TYR A 310 10.85 3.05 -24.12
N GLY A 311 10.61 4.36 -24.06
CA GLY A 311 10.98 5.32 -25.10
C GLY A 311 9.84 5.62 -26.08
N GLU A 312 10.16 6.02 -27.31
CA GLU A 312 9.15 6.49 -28.29
C GLU A 312 8.12 5.41 -28.68
N ALA A 313 8.55 4.15 -28.78
CA ALA A 313 7.71 2.99 -29.10
C ALA A 313 7.42 2.14 -27.84
N GLU A 314 7.04 2.82 -26.76
CA GLU A 314 6.70 2.19 -25.50
C GLU A 314 5.55 1.18 -25.61
N SER A 315 5.67 0.07 -24.89
CA SER A 315 4.62 -0.94 -24.78
C SER A 315 4.71 -1.66 -23.44
N TYR A 316 3.60 -1.75 -22.70
CA TYR A 316 3.54 -2.49 -21.44
C TYR A 316 2.55 -3.67 -21.54
N PRO A 317 3.03 -4.92 -21.41
CA PRO A 317 2.25 -6.10 -21.78
C PRO A 317 1.21 -6.52 -20.74
N ASN A 318 1.17 -5.87 -19.56
CA ASN A 318 0.20 -6.19 -18.49
C ASN A 318 0.20 -7.68 -18.10
N LYS A 319 1.39 -8.26 -17.86
CA LYS A 319 1.53 -9.68 -17.56
C LYS A 319 1.48 -9.98 -16.07
N LEU A 320 0.70 -11.00 -15.73
CA LEU A 320 0.71 -11.69 -14.45
C LEU A 320 1.61 -12.92 -14.57
N ILE A 321 2.53 -13.09 -13.63
CA ILE A 321 3.52 -14.17 -13.59
C ILE A 321 3.19 -15.09 -12.40
N SER A 322 3.06 -16.39 -12.64
CA SER A 322 2.64 -17.32 -11.59
C SER A 322 3.70 -17.50 -10.51
N LEU A 323 3.28 -17.86 -9.29
CA LEU A 323 4.18 -18.14 -8.17
C LEU A 323 5.22 -19.22 -8.51
N SER A 324 4.87 -20.21 -9.34
CA SER A 324 5.81 -21.27 -9.75
C SER A 324 6.86 -20.80 -10.76
N LEU A 325 6.67 -19.65 -11.42
CA LEU A 325 7.65 -19.03 -12.30
C LEU A 325 8.41 -17.90 -11.61
N VAL A 326 7.71 -16.96 -10.96
CA VAL A 326 8.34 -15.80 -10.31
C VAL A 326 9.00 -16.17 -8.98
N GLN A 327 8.47 -17.15 -8.25
CA GLN A 327 9.03 -17.71 -7.01
C GLN A 327 9.29 -16.70 -5.88
N THR A 328 8.70 -15.51 -5.94
CA THR A 328 8.71 -14.54 -4.83
C THR A 328 7.78 -15.00 -3.70
N ASP A 329 7.85 -14.33 -2.55
CA ASP A 329 7.04 -14.70 -1.38
C ASP A 329 5.56 -14.94 -1.76
N PRO A 330 5.00 -16.12 -1.47
CA PRO A 330 3.67 -16.49 -1.96
C PRO A 330 2.54 -16.07 -1.03
N LEU A 331 2.83 -15.56 0.18
CA LEU A 331 1.83 -15.41 1.24
C LEU A 331 0.69 -14.48 0.82
N TYR A 332 1.00 -13.32 0.23
CA TYR A 332 -0.03 -12.36 -0.17
C TYR A 332 -0.97 -12.92 -1.25
N ALA A 333 -0.41 -13.52 -2.30
CA ALA A 333 -1.18 -14.15 -3.37
C ALA A 333 -2.03 -15.33 -2.88
N ASN A 334 -1.49 -16.19 -2.00
CA ASN A 334 -2.23 -17.30 -1.40
C ASN A 334 -3.36 -16.79 -0.49
N TYR A 335 -3.06 -15.83 0.39
CA TYR A 335 -4.03 -15.30 1.35
C TYR A 335 -5.28 -14.75 0.66
N ALA A 336 -5.11 -14.10 -0.49
CA ALA A 336 -6.22 -13.54 -1.27
C ALA A 336 -7.28 -14.59 -1.67
N TYR A 337 -6.95 -15.88 -1.79
CA TYR A 337 -7.94 -16.95 -2.06
C TYR A 337 -8.71 -17.42 -0.82
N HIS A 338 -8.19 -17.14 0.38
CA HIS A 338 -8.77 -17.59 1.64
C HIS A 338 -9.48 -16.46 2.39
N SER A 339 -9.18 -15.21 2.04
CA SER A 339 -9.81 -14.04 2.62
C SER A 339 -11.27 -13.92 2.20
N GLY A 340 -12.15 -13.63 3.17
CA GLY A 340 -13.55 -13.31 2.89
C GLY A 340 -13.74 -11.98 2.14
N ILE A 341 -12.69 -11.15 1.99
CA ILE A 341 -12.76 -9.88 1.28
C ILE A 341 -13.16 -10.06 -0.18
N VAL A 342 -12.75 -11.16 -0.83
CA VAL A 342 -13.05 -11.42 -2.24
C VAL A 342 -14.54 -11.66 -2.44
N ASP A 343 -15.11 -12.56 -1.63
CA ASP A 343 -16.54 -12.85 -1.67
C ASP A 343 -17.36 -11.61 -1.28
N TRP A 344 -16.95 -10.90 -0.24
CA TRP A 344 -17.61 -9.65 0.15
C TRP A 344 -17.58 -8.62 -1.00
N TYR A 345 -16.40 -8.36 -1.59
CA TYR A 345 -16.23 -7.34 -2.63
C TYR A 345 -17.08 -7.67 -3.86
N ASN A 346 -17.08 -8.94 -4.27
CA ASN A 346 -17.83 -9.41 -5.44
C ASN A 346 -19.35 -9.44 -5.22
N ASN A 347 -19.81 -9.55 -3.97
CA ASN A 347 -21.24 -9.43 -3.63
C ASN A 347 -21.65 -8.00 -3.24
N SER A 348 -20.70 -7.07 -3.18
CA SER A 348 -20.96 -5.70 -2.74
C SER A 348 -21.41 -4.76 -3.86
N TRP A 349 -21.82 -3.56 -3.46
CA TRP A 349 -22.06 -2.41 -4.34
C TRP A 349 -20.95 -2.19 -5.38
N PHE A 350 -19.69 -2.50 -5.05
CA PHE A 350 -18.56 -2.34 -5.97
C PHE A 350 -18.75 -3.14 -7.26
N ALA A 351 -19.08 -4.43 -7.13
CA ALA A 351 -19.25 -5.34 -8.27
C ALA A 351 -20.68 -5.39 -8.82
N GLN A 352 -21.68 -5.17 -7.96
CA GLN A 352 -23.09 -5.34 -8.34
C GLN A 352 -23.67 -4.12 -9.08
N THR A 353 -23.01 -2.97 -9.06
CA THR A 353 -23.51 -1.72 -9.67
C THR A 353 -22.53 -1.14 -10.68
N ALA A 354 -23.03 -0.43 -11.69
CA ALA A 354 -22.19 0.28 -12.66
C ALA A 354 -21.63 1.61 -12.07
N PRO A 355 -20.40 2.02 -12.46
CA PRO A 355 -19.43 1.21 -13.19
C PRO A 355 -18.93 0.05 -12.31
N ARG A 356 -18.60 -1.11 -12.89
CA ARG A 356 -18.29 -2.32 -12.10
C ARG A 356 -16.81 -2.46 -11.81
N ALA A 357 -16.47 -2.76 -10.57
CA ALA A 357 -15.16 -3.25 -10.16
C ALA A 357 -15.32 -4.56 -9.38
N TYR A 358 -14.41 -5.51 -9.53
CA TYR A 358 -14.49 -6.81 -8.88
C TYR A 358 -13.11 -7.37 -8.55
N PHE A 359 -13.06 -8.37 -7.66
CA PHE A 359 -11.86 -9.08 -7.26
C PHE A 359 -11.76 -10.44 -7.95
N GLU A 360 -10.62 -10.69 -8.58
CA GLU A 360 -10.27 -11.95 -9.23
C GLU A 360 -8.91 -12.41 -8.66
N PRO A 361 -8.88 -13.19 -7.56
CA PRO A 361 -7.63 -13.58 -6.92
C PRO A 361 -6.76 -14.40 -7.86
N ASN A 362 -5.43 -14.27 -7.71
CA ASN A 362 -4.43 -14.89 -8.57
C ASN A 362 -3.24 -15.44 -7.77
N LEU A 363 -2.78 -16.64 -8.12
CA LEU A 363 -1.54 -17.23 -7.61
C LEU A 363 -0.32 -16.70 -8.36
N GLY A 364 -0.09 -15.40 -8.29
CA GLY A 364 1.02 -14.74 -8.97
C GLY A 364 1.07 -13.25 -8.74
N TYR A 365 2.05 -12.60 -9.36
CA TYR A 365 2.27 -11.17 -9.28
C TYR A 365 2.44 -10.54 -10.66
N VAL A 366 1.95 -9.32 -10.79
CA VAL A 366 2.10 -8.50 -12.00
C VAL A 366 3.53 -8.03 -12.08
N ALA A 367 4.17 -8.19 -13.24
CA ALA A 367 5.45 -7.53 -13.52
C ALA A 367 5.18 -6.03 -13.72
N PRO A 368 5.59 -5.13 -12.81
CA PRO A 368 5.20 -3.72 -12.89
C PRO A 368 5.93 -2.98 -14.03
N PRO A 369 5.37 -1.85 -14.51
CA PRO A 369 6.18 -0.86 -15.23
C PRO A 369 7.32 -0.37 -14.34
N LEU A 370 8.45 -0.02 -14.96
CA LEU A 370 9.69 0.35 -14.28
C LEU A 370 10.00 1.84 -14.36
N ASP A 371 9.05 2.66 -14.80
CA ASP A 371 9.13 4.12 -14.76
C ASP A 371 9.49 4.60 -13.34
N GLY A 372 10.54 5.41 -13.21
CA GLY A 372 11.00 5.91 -11.93
C GLY A 372 11.43 4.84 -10.92
N ILE A 373 11.80 3.63 -11.38
CA ILE A 373 12.25 2.52 -10.51
C ILE A 373 13.43 2.92 -9.61
N TRP A 374 14.25 3.88 -10.06
CA TRP A 374 15.32 4.43 -9.25
C TRP A 374 14.79 4.99 -7.92
N ALA A 375 13.57 5.53 -7.84
CA ALA A 375 13.10 6.17 -6.62
C ALA A 375 12.37 5.21 -5.67
N SER A 376 11.98 4.02 -6.13
CA SER A 376 10.98 3.17 -5.46
C SER A 376 11.58 2.02 -4.66
N ALA A 377 12.77 2.19 -4.10
CA ALA A 377 13.35 1.18 -3.22
C ALA A 377 12.60 1.14 -1.87
N PRO A 378 12.53 -0.02 -1.20
CA PRO A 378 13.06 -1.32 -1.61
C PRO A 378 12.19 -2.03 -2.67
N TYR A 379 12.65 -3.17 -3.17
CA TYR A 379 12.05 -3.88 -4.30
C TYR A 379 11.31 -5.16 -3.90
N LEU A 380 10.57 -5.70 -4.87
CA LEU A 380 9.53 -6.74 -4.73
C LEU A 380 8.26 -6.23 -4.02
N HIS A 381 7.19 -7.02 -4.06
CA HIS A 381 5.89 -6.63 -3.50
C HIS A 381 5.90 -6.44 -1.98
N ASN A 382 6.93 -6.92 -1.28
CA ASN A 382 7.06 -6.89 0.17
C ASN A 382 8.26 -6.04 0.65
N GLY A 383 8.94 -5.32 -0.25
CA GLY A 383 10.06 -4.44 0.10
C GLY A 383 11.27 -5.16 0.71
N SER A 384 11.48 -6.43 0.37
CA SER A 384 12.49 -7.28 1.00
C SER A 384 13.89 -7.17 0.40
N VAL A 385 14.04 -6.56 -0.79
CA VAL A 385 15.31 -6.43 -1.51
C VAL A 385 15.74 -4.96 -1.57
N PRO A 386 16.90 -4.56 -0.99
CA PRO A 386 17.22 -3.15 -0.76
C PRO A 386 17.65 -2.37 -2.01
N THR A 387 18.27 -3.03 -3.00
CA THR A 387 18.85 -2.41 -4.20
C THR A 387 18.48 -3.17 -5.48
N VAL A 388 18.52 -2.51 -6.64
CA VAL A 388 18.33 -3.18 -7.95
C VAL A 388 19.48 -4.16 -8.21
N GLU A 389 20.71 -3.85 -7.81
CA GLU A 389 21.83 -4.81 -7.94
C GLU A 389 21.53 -6.10 -7.18
N ALA A 390 21.04 -6.03 -5.93
CA ALA A 390 20.62 -7.22 -5.18
C ALA A 390 19.39 -7.91 -5.81
N LEU A 391 18.51 -7.16 -6.48
CA LEU A 391 17.40 -7.75 -7.23
C LEU A 391 17.89 -8.55 -8.45
N LEU A 392 18.89 -8.04 -9.17
CA LEU A 392 19.49 -8.68 -10.34
C LEU A 392 20.51 -9.76 -10.00
N ASN A 393 21.03 -9.81 -8.77
CA ASN A 393 21.98 -10.81 -8.28
C ASN A 393 21.47 -11.43 -6.98
N SER A 394 20.70 -12.50 -7.07
CA SER A 394 20.06 -13.11 -5.91
C SER A 394 21.05 -13.63 -4.86
N ALA A 395 22.26 -14.00 -5.28
CA ALA A 395 23.32 -14.47 -4.39
C ALA A 395 23.87 -13.38 -3.45
N SER A 396 23.68 -12.09 -3.76
CA SER A 396 24.08 -10.98 -2.88
C SER A 396 23.01 -10.53 -1.90
N ARG A 397 21.78 -11.09 -2.00
CA ARG A 397 20.66 -10.68 -1.14
C ARG A 397 20.91 -11.10 0.31
N PRO A 398 20.90 -10.16 1.27
CA PRO A 398 21.10 -10.49 2.67
C PRO A 398 19.85 -11.14 3.28
N THR A 399 20.03 -12.14 4.14
CA THR A 399 18.94 -12.73 4.95
C THR A 399 18.39 -11.73 5.98
N TYR A 400 19.28 -10.95 6.58
CA TYR A 400 18.94 -9.86 7.48
C TYR A 400 19.71 -8.63 7.06
N TRP A 401 19.07 -7.47 7.05
CA TRP A 401 19.74 -6.23 6.71
C TRP A 401 19.13 -5.07 7.49
N SER A 402 19.90 -4.01 7.68
CA SER A 402 19.42 -2.76 8.27
C SER A 402 19.81 -1.57 7.41
N ARG A 403 19.06 -0.48 7.52
CA ARG A 403 19.36 0.82 6.89
C ARG A 403 19.25 1.95 7.91
N SER A 404 19.65 3.17 7.55
CA SER A 404 19.64 4.29 8.51
C SER A 404 18.26 4.89 8.80
N GLY A 405 17.23 4.56 8.00
CA GLY A 405 15.90 5.19 8.11
C GLY A 405 15.85 6.64 7.63
N ARG A 406 16.91 7.13 6.95
CA ARG A 406 16.97 8.47 6.37
C ARG A 406 16.79 8.40 4.86
N SER A 407 15.90 9.24 4.31
CA SER A 407 15.65 9.30 2.86
C SER A 407 16.82 9.86 2.03
N THR A 408 17.83 10.44 2.68
CA THR A 408 19.07 10.93 2.04
C THR A 408 20.16 9.87 1.93
N ASP A 409 19.96 8.68 2.52
CA ASP A 409 20.97 7.62 2.57
C ASP A 409 20.74 6.57 1.46
N TYR A 410 21.00 7.01 0.23
CA TYR A 410 20.66 6.29 -0.99
C TYR A 410 21.93 5.87 -1.75
N ASN A 411 21.94 4.63 -2.25
CA ASN A 411 22.98 4.09 -3.13
C ASN A 411 22.62 4.31 -4.60
N TYR A 412 23.23 5.32 -5.22
CA TYR A 412 23.01 5.66 -6.63
C TYR A 412 23.69 4.71 -7.62
N GLN A 413 24.66 3.91 -7.17
CA GLN A 413 25.37 2.96 -8.02
C GLN A 413 24.58 1.65 -8.15
N GLU A 414 24.01 1.16 -7.05
CA GLU A 414 23.21 -0.06 -7.03
C GLU A 414 21.70 0.18 -7.20
N LEU A 415 21.28 1.46 -7.21
CA LEU A 415 19.89 1.90 -7.15
C LEU A 415 19.14 1.27 -5.97
N GLY A 416 19.30 1.86 -4.79
CA GLY A 416 18.40 1.58 -3.67
C GLY A 416 18.86 2.23 -2.37
N TRP A 417 18.42 1.69 -1.23
CA TRP A 417 18.89 2.17 0.07
C TRP A 417 20.29 1.65 0.36
N ASN A 418 21.16 2.49 0.94
CA ASN A 418 22.34 1.95 1.61
C ASN A 418 21.89 1.03 2.74
N TYR A 419 22.51 -0.14 2.84
CA TYR A 419 22.17 -1.15 3.82
C TYR A 419 23.42 -1.85 4.35
N THR A 420 23.29 -2.44 5.53
CA THR A 420 24.32 -3.29 6.14
C THR A 420 23.73 -4.67 6.36
N PRO A 421 24.29 -5.74 5.74
CA PRO A 421 23.94 -7.11 6.10
C PRO A 421 24.15 -7.36 7.59
N GLN A 422 23.26 -8.14 8.20
CA GLN A 422 23.29 -8.47 9.61
C GLN A 422 23.28 -9.98 9.81
N GLU A 423 23.80 -10.46 10.94
CA GLU A 423 23.68 -11.87 11.35
C GLU A 423 22.30 -12.17 11.96
N GLN A 424 21.62 -11.15 12.48
CA GLN A 424 20.29 -11.19 13.08
C GLN A 424 19.65 -9.78 12.99
N PRO A 425 18.32 -9.63 13.03
CA PRO A 425 17.70 -8.31 12.90
C PRO A 425 18.04 -7.40 14.08
N GLN A 426 18.78 -6.30 13.83
CA GLN A 426 19.21 -5.33 14.83
C GLN A 426 18.98 -3.88 14.40
N GLY A 427 18.38 -3.10 15.30
CA GLY A 427 18.09 -1.67 15.11
C GLY A 427 16.67 -1.40 14.60
N ASP A 428 16.27 -0.13 14.67
CA ASP A 428 14.88 0.28 14.39
C ASP A 428 14.45 0.01 12.94
N TRP A 429 15.41 0.05 12.01
CA TRP A 429 15.21 -0.16 10.57
C TRP A 429 15.83 -1.47 10.08
N ALA A 430 15.87 -2.49 10.93
CA ALA A 430 16.21 -3.85 10.55
C ALA A 430 15.06 -4.52 9.80
N PHE A 431 15.42 -5.38 8.85
CA PHE A 431 14.52 -6.21 8.07
C PHE A 431 14.97 -7.67 8.19
N ASP A 432 14.01 -8.56 8.43
CA ASP A 432 14.19 -10.01 8.54
C ASP A 432 13.37 -10.72 7.47
N THR A 433 14.08 -11.32 6.50
CA THR A 433 13.46 -11.99 5.34
C THR A 433 13.03 -13.43 5.65
N THR A 434 13.21 -13.90 6.89
CA THR A 434 12.79 -15.24 7.34
C THR A 434 11.36 -15.23 7.87
N LEU A 435 10.80 -14.05 8.17
CA LEU A 435 9.42 -13.91 8.59
C LEU A 435 8.44 -14.22 7.44
N PRO A 436 7.28 -14.86 7.73
CA PRO A 436 6.25 -15.11 6.73
C PRO A 436 5.79 -13.82 6.03
N GLY A 437 5.72 -13.83 4.70
CA GLY A 437 5.34 -12.65 3.90
C GLY A 437 6.53 -11.76 3.51
N TYR A 438 7.70 -11.96 4.11
CA TYR A 438 8.86 -11.09 3.95
C TYR A 438 10.04 -11.76 3.22
N SER A 439 9.83 -12.91 2.59
CA SER A 439 10.89 -13.59 1.85
C SER A 439 11.44 -12.71 0.71
N ASN A 440 12.77 -12.66 0.61
CA ASN A 440 13.52 -12.01 -0.47
C ASN A 440 13.85 -12.95 -1.65
N LYS A 441 13.20 -14.12 -1.71
CA LYS A 441 13.38 -15.12 -2.76
C LYS A 441 12.68 -14.72 -4.06
N GLY A 442 12.98 -15.46 -5.13
CA GLY A 442 12.32 -15.32 -6.42
C GLY A 442 12.94 -14.26 -7.32
N HIS A 443 12.37 -14.12 -8.51
CA HIS A 443 12.84 -13.21 -9.55
C HIS A 443 14.34 -13.45 -9.87
N TYR A 444 14.72 -14.71 -10.09
CA TYR A 444 16.11 -15.14 -10.38
C TYR A 444 16.57 -14.87 -11.81
N PHE A 445 15.75 -14.18 -12.61
CA PHE A 445 16.00 -13.97 -14.05
C PHE A 445 17.27 -13.17 -14.34
N GLY A 446 17.73 -12.36 -13.38
CA GLY A 446 18.97 -11.57 -13.47
C GLY A 446 20.24 -12.36 -13.16
N ASP A 447 20.16 -13.53 -12.51
CA ASP A 447 21.33 -14.26 -12.01
C ASP A 447 22.26 -14.78 -13.12
N LYS A 448 21.72 -14.88 -14.34
CA LYS A 448 22.47 -15.25 -15.55
C LYS A 448 23.29 -14.11 -16.13
N LEU A 449 23.04 -12.86 -15.72
CA LEU A 449 23.75 -11.69 -16.22
C LEU A 449 25.13 -11.60 -15.58
N SER A 450 26.14 -11.30 -16.39
CA SER A 450 27.45 -10.88 -15.91
C SER A 450 27.36 -9.58 -15.10
N GLU A 451 28.37 -9.30 -14.29
CA GLU A 451 28.45 -8.05 -13.52
C GLU A 451 28.38 -6.81 -14.44
N SER A 452 29.04 -6.86 -15.60
CA SER A 452 28.99 -5.76 -16.58
C SER A 452 27.61 -5.55 -17.19
N GLU A 453 26.88 -6.63 -17.46
CA GLU A 453 25.51 -6.54 -17.99
C GLU A 453 24.55 -5.98 -16.93
N ARG A 454 24.66 -6.41 -15.66
CA ARG A 454 23.86 -5.84 -14.57
C ARG A 454 24.12 -4.35 -14.40
N LYS A 455 25.39 -3.92 -14.38
CA LYS A 455 25.75 -2.49 -14.34
C LYS A 455 25.16 -1.71 -15.52
N ALA A 456 25.19 -2.27 -16.73
CA ALA A 456 24.59 -1.64 -17.90
C ALA A 456 23.07 -1.50 -17.76
N VAL A 457 22.37 -2.57 -17.34
CA VAL A 457 20.92 -2.54 -17.09
C VAL A 457 20.57 -1.52 -16.01
N ILE A 458 21.32 -1.46 -14.90
CA ILE A 458 21.12 -0.46 -13.85
C ILE A 458 21.26 0.95 -14.40
N GLU A 459 22.26 1.21 -15.24
CA GLU A 459 22.44 2.52 -15.88
C GLU A 459 21.25 2.90 -16.78
N TYR A 460 20.71 1.93 -17.54
CA TYR A 460 19.50 2.13 -18.32
C TYR A 460 18.28 2.42 -17.44
N LEU A 461 18.11 1.70 -16.33
CA LEU A 461 17.00 1.90 -15.39
C LEU A 461 17.02 3.28 -14.71
N LYS A 462 18.17 3.96 -14.64
CA LYS A 462 18.24 5.37 -14.19
C LYS A 462 17.55 6.33 -15.16
N ALA A 463 17.45 5.96 -16.44
CA ALA A 463 16.87 6.80 -17.49
C ALA A 463 15.34 6.62 -17.63
N LEU A 464 14.72 5.70 -16.88
CA LEU A 464 13.30 5.35 -16.97
C LEU A 464 12.39 6.13 -16.03
#